data_AF-A0A7V0MKH9-F1
#
_entry.id   AF-A0A7V0MKH9-F1
#
_cell.length_a   1.000
_cell.length_b   1.000
_cell.length_c   1.000
_cell.angle_alpha   90.00
_cell.angle_beta   90.00
_cell.angle_gamma   90.00
#
_symmetry.space_group_name_H-M   'P 1'
#
loop_
_entity.id
_entity.type
_entity.pdbx_description
1 polymer ?
#
loop_
_entity_poly.entity_id
_entity_poly.type
_entity_poly.pdbx_seq_one_letter_code
_entity_poly.pdbx_strand_id
1 'polypeptide(L)'
;MGVEIRSWTTRRTNFYVESERNMFGKKVGVFILFLAAAAFCIFEIYALLLFSTENTESLPDNFGNFVSVREQIKPESGANDFYFAVVGDTKGCGTFEKIYERIRKLPVKFLVLLGDCVRKPTEGYHSYFRSECNELRPPFPVFFVVGNHDVNENNFSVSRFEEIYGPTNFFFKYHDQLFVFLRILNRPYKNAESLNFLEKVLKKERGFCERAFLFMHIPPKVTYDYQVKSIDGRDRLVSLINKYKVDYVIGADFHGYARVTKGNTVYLVTGGGGAHLKRVKFKQFHHGIVFRVGKHSVSEHLIVVSRNEDFQDQIERYVLGEFVPFVKSFPVLVFGMNLLSVTILVYVLFVARPAWRDFRSGAVRLLCRSLDLFCSLRLCPHRGH
;
A
#
# COMPACT_ATOMS: atom_id res chain seq x y z
N MET A 1 -42.77 20.94 -64.70
CA MET A 1 -42.06 19.72 -64.25
C MET A 1 -40.68 20.04 -63.65
N GLY A 2 -40.59 20.90 -62.62
CA GLY A 2 -39.28 21.41 -62.13
C GLY A 2 -39.04 21.36 -60.63
N VAL A 3 -39.98 20.86 -59.82
CA VAL A 3 -39.88 20.93 -58.35
C VAL A 3 -39.49 19.59 -57.70
N GLU A 4 -39.60 18.46 -58.41
CA GLU A 4 -39.28 17.13 -57.83
C GLU A 4 -37.80 16.72 -57.90
N ILE A 5 -36.96 17.36 -58.71
CA ILE A 5 -35.57 16.88 -58.94
C ILE A 5 -34.58 17.37 -57.85
N ARG A 6 -34.87 18.51 -57.20
CA ARG A 6 -34.02 19.07 -56.12
C ARG A 6 -34.16 18.36 -54.77
N SER A 7 -35.29 17.72 -54.47
CA SER A 7 -35.49 16.98 -53.22
C SER A 7 -34.78 15.62 -53.22
N TRP A 8 -34.67 14.97 -54.39
CA TRP A 8 -34.04 13.67 -54.57
C TRP A 8 -32.51 13.72 -54.49
N THR A 9 -31.89 14.76 -55.02
CA THR A 9 -30.43 14.98 -54.98
C THR A 9 -29.95 15.28 -53.55
N THR A 10 -30.67 16.14 -52.83
CA THR A 10 -30.36 16.49 -51.43
C THR A 10 -30.54 15.30 -50.46
N ARG A 11 -31.57 14.45 -50.69
CA ARG A 11 -31.75 13.19 -49.94
C ARG A 11 -30.63 12.18 -50.21
N ARG A 12 -30.17 12.03 -51.45
CA ARG A 12 -29.04 11.14 -51.76
C ARG A 12 -27.76 11.61 -51.08
N THR A 13 -27.41 12.89 -51.16
CA THR A 13 -26.19 13.41 -50.50
C THR A 13 -26.25 13.25 -48.98
N ASN A 14 -27.39 13.49 -48.34
CA ASN A 14 -27.53 13.25 -46.89
C ASN A 14 -27.41 11.76 -46.55
N PHE A 15 -27.99 10.86 -47.36
CA PHE A 15 -27.87 9.41 -47.17
C PHE A 15 -26.43 8.91 -47.35
N TYR A 16 -25.67 9.44 -48.31
CA TYR A 16 -24.26 9.11 -48.49
C TYR A 16 -23.39 9.61 -47.34
N VAL A 17 -23.60 10.85 -46.89
CA VAL A 17 -22.87 11.42 -45.74
C VAL A 17 -23.18 10.65 -44.44
N GLU A 18 -24.42 10.25 -44.23
CA GLU A 18 -24.84 9.47 -43.07
C GLU A 18 -24.33 8.01 -43.13
N SER A 19 -24.29 7.42 -44.32
CA SER A 19 -23.67 6.11 -44.59
C SER A 19 -22.15 6.13 -44.34
N GLU A 20 -21.44 7.15 -44.83
CA GLU A 20 -20.00 7.31 -44.59
C GLU A 20 -19.68 7.57 -43.12
N ARG A 21 -20.49 8.38 -42.42
CA ARG A 21 -20.33 8.64 -40.98
C ARG A 21 -20.57 7.38 -40.15
N ASN A 22 -21.57 6.58 -40.51
CA ASN A 22 -21.85 5.28 -39.88
C ASN A 22 -20.73 4.24 -40.15
N MET A 23 -20.18 4.23 -41.37
CA MET A 23 -19.06 3.37 -41.72
C MET A 23 -17.78 3.78 -40.99
N PHE A 24 -17.50 5.08 -40.87
CA PHE A 24 -16.37 5.61 -40.11
C PHE A 24 -16.49 5.28 -38.61
N GLY A 25 -17.68 5.46 -38.02
CA GLY A 25 -17.97 5.09 -36.63
C GLY A 25 -17.75 3.61 -36.35
N LYS A 26 -18.17 2.71 -37.26
CA LYS A 26 -17.91 1.27 -37.14
C LYS A 26 -16.42 0.93 -37.20
N LYS A 27 -15.64 1.58 -38.09
CA LYS A 27 -14.19 1.38 -38.18
C LYS A 27 -13.47 1.85 -36.91
N VAL A 28 -13.87 2.99 -36.34
CA VAL A 28 -13.36 3.49 -35.06
C VAL A 28 -13.69 2.52 -33.92
N GLY A 29 -14.93 2.01 -33.86
CA GLY A 29 -15.34 1.03 -32.86
C GLY A 29 -14.51 -0.27 -32.90
N VAL A 30 -14.28 -0.82 -34.10
CA VAL A 30 -13.42 -2.01 -34.29
C VAL A 30 -11.98 -1.74 -33.85
N PHE A 31 -11.44 -0.55 -34.12
CA PHE A 31 -10.10 -0.17 -33.69
C PHE A 31 -10.00 -0.04 -32.16
N ILE A 32 -11.01 0.55 -31.51
CA ILE A 32 -11.07 0.62 -30.05
C ILE A 32 -11.13 -0.79 -29.44
N LEU A 33 -11.94 -1.69 -30.00
CA LEU A 33 -12.01 -3.09 -29.55
C LEU A 33 -10.68 -3.82 -29.70
N PHE A 34 -9.97 -3.60 -30.80
CA PHE A 34 -8.62 -4.15 -31.01
C PHE A 34 -7.64 -3.65 -29.94
N LEU A 35 -7.60 -2.34 -29.69
CA LEU A 35 -6.72 -1.76 -28.67
C LEU A 35 -7.06 -2.26 -27.27
N ALA A 36 -8.35 -2.39 -26.95
CA ALA A 36 -8.81 -2.93 -25.68
C ALA A 36 -8.40 -4.39 -25.51
N ALA A 37 -8.58 -5.23 -26.53
CA ALA A 37 -8.16 -6.64 -26.50
C ALA A 37 -6.63 -6.77 -26.38
N ALA A 38 -5.87 -5.96 -27.12
CA ALA A 38 -4.40 -5.96 -27.03
C ALA A 38 -3.92 -5.52 -25.64
N ALA A 39 -4.49 -4.44 -25.11
CA ALA A 39 -4.16 -3.94 -23.77
C ALA A 39 -4.49 -4.96 -22.68
N PHE A 40 -5.64 -5.65 -22.80
CA PHE A 40 -6.01 -6.73 -21.89
C PHE A 40 -4.99 -7.87 -21.92
N CYS A 41 -4.62 -8.38 -23.11
CA CYS A 41 -3.60 -9.43 -23.22
C CYS A 41 -2.22 -8.99 -22.68
N ILE A 42 -1.79 -7.75 -22.95
CA ILE A 42 -0.54 -7.21 -22.42
C ILE A 42 -0.59 -7.15 -20.88
N PHE A 43 -1.70 -6.69 -20.32
CA PHE A 43 -1.90 -6.62 -18.87
C PHE A 43 -1.89 -8.02 -18.23
N GLU A 44 -2.51 -9.02 -18.86
CA GLU A 44 -2.45 -10.40 -18.36
C GLU A 44 -1.03 -10.96 -18.38
N ILE A 45 -0.27 -10.72 -19.46
CA ILE A 45 1.14 -11.14 -19.55
C ILE A 45 1.94 -10.46 -18.44
N TYR A 46 1.77 -9.16 -18.24
CA TYR A 46 2.39 -8.42 -17.15
C TYR A 46 2.04 -9.03 -15.79
N ALA A 47 0.75 -9.29 -15.55
CA ALA A 47 0.28 -9.87 -14.29
C ALA A 47 0.85 -11.26 -14.01
N LEU A 48 0.99 -12.10 -15.05
CA LEU A 48 1.61 -13.41 -14.94
C LEU A 48 3.10 -13.30 -14.64
N LEU A 49 3.82 -12.39 -15.30
CA LEU A 49 5.24 -12.14 -15.04
C LEU A 49 5.44 -11.66 -13.60
N LEU A 50 4.69 -10.63 -13.18
CA LEU A 50 4.73 -10.09 -11.83
C LEU A 50 4.44 -11.16 -10.78
N PHE A 51 3.37 -11.95 -10.99
CA PHE A 51 3.04 -13.04 -10.09
C PHE A 51 4.15 -14.10 -10.03
N SER A 52 4.81 -14.40 -11.14
CA SER A 52 5.89 -15.38 -11.17
C SER A 52 7.16 -14.93 -10.47
N THR A 53 7.45 -13.61 -10.46
CA THR A 53 8.65 -13.04 -9.84
C THR A 53 8.43 -12.71 -8.37
N GLU A 54 7.31 -12.06 -8.03
CA GLU A 54 7.13 -11.42 -6.73
C GLU A 54 6.32 -12.25 -5.73
N ASN A 55 5.46 -13.16 -6.19
CA ASN A 55 4.58 -13.90 -5.28
C ASN A 55 5.36 -14.78 -4.28
N THR A 56 6.53 -15.27 -4.70
CA THR A 56 7.36 -16.19 -3.91
C THR A 56 8.56 -15.51 -3.27
N GLU A 57 8.66 -14.18 -3.34
CA GLU A 57 9.76 -13.50 -2.71
C GLU A 57 9.78 -13.73 -1.20
N SER A 58 10.94 -14.19 -0.73
CA SER A 58 11.26 -14.28 0.69
C SER A 58 11.52 -12.89 1.23
N LEU A 59 11.23 -12.67 2.51
CA LEU A 59 11.62 -11.43 3.18
C LEU A 59 13.15 -11.27 3.23
N PRO A 60 13.66 -10.02 3.37
CA PRO A 60 15.06 -9.79 3.71
C PRO A 60 15.47 -10.52 4.99
N ASP A 61 16.72 -10.98 5.08
CA ASP A 61 17.26 -11.75 6.24
C ASP A 61 17.18 -11.00 7.58
N ASN A 62 17.01 -9.69 7.55
CA ASN A 62 16.88 -8.81 8.70
C ASN A 62 15.44 -8.34 8.94
N PHE A 63 14.46 -8.97 8.31
CA PHE A 63 13.05 -8.64 8.49
C PHE A 63 12.31 -9.72 9.30
N GLY A 64 11.46 -9.27 10.20
CA GLY A 64 10.57 -10.11 11.00
C GLY A 64 11.03 -10.25 12.45
N ASN A 65 10.22 -10.97 13.21
CA ASN A 65 10.28 -11.06 14.67
C ASN A 65 11.08 -12.29 15.15
N PHE A 66 11.75 -12.98 14.22
CA PHE A 66 12.52 -14.19 14.49
C PHE A 66 13.66 -13.92 15.48
N VAL A 67 14.12 -14.98 16.15
CA VAL A 67 15.27 -14.89 17.05
C VAL A 67 16.52 -14.45 16.27
N SER A 68 16.74 -14.99 15.08
CA SER A 68 17.86 -14.65 14.19
C SER A 68 17.94 -13.16 13.86
N VAL A 69 16.79 -12.50 13.64
CA VAL A 69 16.73 -11.05 13.36
C VAL A 69 17.01 -10.24 14.62
N ARG A 70 16.44 -10.64 15.76
CA ARG A 70 16.67 -9.96 17.06
C ARG A 70 18.13 -10.00 17.48
N GLU A 71 18.82 -11.10 17.22
CA GLU A 71 20.25 -11.29 17.56
C GLU A 71 21.21 -10.44 16.70
N GLN A 72 20.73 -9.84 15.61
CA GLN A 72 21.51 -8.88 14.82
C GLN A 72 21.67 -7.54 15.56
N ILE A 73 20.79 -7.23 16.52
CA ILE A 73 20.85 -6.00 17.31
C ILE A 73 21.83 -6.19 18.47
N LYS A 74 23.10 -5.89 18.21
CA LYS A 74 24.18 -6.00 19.21
C LYS A 74 24.57 -4.64 19.77
N PRO A 75 24.69 -4.49 21.10
CA PRO A 75 25.14 -3.24 21.69
C PRO A 75 26.61 -3.00 21.31
N GLU A 76 26.90 -1.80 20.85
CA GLU A 76 28.27 -1.36 20.58
C GLU A 76 28.92 -0.92 21.91
N SER A 77 30.16 -1.34 22.14
CA SER A 77 30.90 -0.96 23.34
C SER A 77 31.09 0.55 23.38
N GLY A 78 30.68 1.20 24.48
CA GLY A 78 30.88 2.63 24.73
C GLY A 78 29.77 3.57 24.22
N ALA A 79 28.81 3.08 23.44
CA ALA A 79 27.63 3.86 23.04
C ALA A 79 26.47 3.62 24.01
N ASN A 80 26.06 4.66 24.76
CA ASN A 80 24.86 4.61 25.61
C ASN A 80 23.61 5.17 24.93
N ASP A 81 23.80 5.83 23.79
CA ASP A 81 22.75 6.48 23.04
C ASP A 81 22.54 5.74 21.72
N PHE A 82 21.29 5.46 21.38
CA PHE A 82 20.94 4.83 20.12
C PHE A 82 19.63 5.38 19.58
N TYR A 83 19.38 5.07 18.30
CA TYR A 83 18.17 5.48 17.62
C TYR A 83 17.37 4.26 17.19
N PHE A 84 16.06 4.34 17.28
CA PHE A 84 15.17 3.40 16.60
C PHE A 84 14.03 4.15 15.94
N ALA A 85 13.49 3.60 14.87
CA ALA A 85 12.37 4.21 14.16
C ALA A 85 11.08 3.43 14.38
N VAL A 86 9.95 4.11 14.29
CA VAL A 86 8.62 3.50 14.26
C VAL A 86 7.78 4.13 13.15
N VAL A 87 7.01 3.30 12.46
CA VAL A 87 6.04 3.73 11.45
C VAL A 87 4.83 2.79 11.53
N GLY A 88 3.60 3.32 11.55
CA GLY A 88 2.38 2.52 11.57
C GLY A 88 1.46 2.84 10.40
N ASP A 89 0.58 1.91 10.05
CA ASP A 89 -0.42 2.09 8.98
C ASP A 89 0.20 2.47 7.63
N THR A 90 1.15 1.67 7.14
CA THR A 90 1.92 1.98 5.92
C THR A 90 1.12 1.84 4.63
N LYS A 91 0.11 0.94 4.58
CA LYS A 91 -0.86 0.50 3.51
C LYS A 91 -0.94 1.18 2.12
N GLY A 92 -0.46 2.41 1.97
CA GLY A 92 -0.23 3.09 0.71
C GLY A 92 0.83 2.40 -0.15
N CYS A 93 1.13 3.07 -1.26
CA CYS A 93 1.97 2.60 -2.37
C CYS A 93 2.81 3.81 -2.77
N GLY A 94 3.79 4.24 -1.98
CA GLY A 94 4.41 5.55 -2.22
C GLY A 94 4.91 6.26 -0.97
N THR A 95 4.05 6.31 0.05
CA THR A 95 4.26 7.24 1.18
C THR A 95 5.27 6.68 2.16
N PHE A 96 5.25 5.37 2.37
CA PHE A 96 6.18 4.71 3.28
C PHE A 96 7.60 4.78 2.73
N GLU A 97 7.83 4.57 1.43
CA GLU A 97 9.19 4.67 0.87
C GLU A 97 9.77 6.08 1.07
N LYS A 98 8.98 7.15 0.96
CA LYS A 98 9.46 8.52 1.29
C LYS A 98 9.86 8.69 2.76
N ILE A 99 9.15 8.06 3.69
CA ILE A 99 9.49 8.08 5.12
C ILE A 99 10.76 7.26 5.34
N TYR A 100 10.80 6.06 4.80
CA TYR A 100 11.91 5.12 4.90
C TYR A 100 13.20 5.69 4.30
N GLU A 101 13.15 6.37 3.15
CA GLU A 101 14.30 7.02 2.52
C GLU A 101 14.95 8.12 3.39
N ARG A 102 14.19 8.68 4.33
CA ARG A 102 14.74 9.57 5.36
C ARG A 102 15.29 8.80 6.55
N ILE A 103 14.59 7.75 7.00
CA ILE A 103 15.02 6.89 8.10
C ILE A 103 16.35 6.20 7.78
N ARG A 104 16.52 5.64 6.58
CA ARG A 104 17.72 4.89 6.17
C ARG A 104 19.02 5.69 6.17
N LYS A 105 18.91 7.03 6.20
CA LYS A 105 20.04 7.96 6.25
C LYS A 105 20.45 8.31 7.69
N LEU A 106 19.71 7.81 8.68
CA LEU A 106 19.96 8.04 10.09
C LEU A 106 20.59 6.79 10.73
N PRO A 107 21.34 6.95 11.85
CA PRO A 107 21.98 5.83 12.55
C PRO A 107 20.98 5.03 13.40
N VAL A 108 19.86 4.61 12.80
CA VAL A 108 18.86 3.78 13.45
C VAL A 108 19.35 2.33 13.57
N LYS A 109 19.18 1.74 14.75
CA LYS A 109 19.58 0.36 15.04
C LYS A 109 18.52 -0.65 14.62
N PHE A 110 17.25 -0.23 14.56
CA PHE A 110 16.14 -1.02 14.04
C PHE A 110 14.93 -0.13 13.72
N LEU A 111 14.01 -0.68 12.93
CA LEU A 111 12.71 -0.10 12.60
C LEU A 111 11.59 -1.00 13.14
N VAL A 112 10.54 -0.41 13.68
CA VAL A 112 9.30 -1.11 14.05
C VAL A 112 8.15 -0.65 13.16
N LEU A 113 7.57 -1.60 12.44
CA LEU A 113 6.31 -1.43 11.74
C LEU A 113 5.16 -1.77 12.70
N LEU A 114 4.31 -0.79 13.02
CA LEU A 114 3.28 -0.86 14.06
C LEU A 114 1.96 -1.46 13.56
N GLY A 115 2.03 -2.43 12.66
CA GLY A 115 0.84 -3.11 12.13
C GLY A 115 0.15 -2.34 11.04
N ASP A 116 -0.79 -3.05 10.42
CA ASP A 116 -1.62 -2.59 9.33
C ASP A 116 -0.73 -2.14 8.16
N CYS A 117 0.19 -3.03 7.77
CA CYS A 117 1.09 -2.79 6.63
C CYS A 117 0.45 -3.23 5.31
N VAL A 118 -0.45 -4.21 5.36
CA VAL A 118 -1.24 -4.63 4.19
C VAL A 118 -2.63 -4.01 4.17
N ARG A 119 -3.21 -3.89 2.96
CA ARG A 119 -4.56 -3.35 2.77
C ARG A 119 -5.66 -4.34 3.14
N LYS A 120 -5.47 -5.64 2.83
CA LYS A 120 -6.35 -6.74 3.22
C LYS A 120 -5.52 -7.94 3.67
N PRO A 121 -6.05 -8.78 4.59
CA PRO A 121 -5.35 -9.95 5.09
C PRO A 121 -5.49 -11.13 4.12
N THR A 122 -4.79 -11.08 2.98
CA THR A 122 -4.76 -12.16 1.99
C THR A 122 -3.33 -12.41 1.52
N GLU A 123 -3.04 -13.64 1.06
CA GLU A 123 -1.72 -14.00 0.53
C GLU A 123 -1.23 -13.03 -0.56
N GLY A 124 -2.12 -12.55 -1.43
CA GLY A 124 -1.78 -11.61 -2.50
C GLY A 124 -1.26 -10.27 -1.98
N TYR A 125 -1.95 -9.67 -1.00
CA TYR A 125 -1.51 -8.41 -0.39
C TYR A 125 -0.27 -8.57 0.47
N HIS A 126 -0.09 -9.71 1.14
CA HIS A 126 1.14 -10.01 1.85
C HIS A 126 2.31 -10.25 0.89
N SER A 127 2.07 -10.83 -0.28
CA SER A 127 3.12 -11.04 -1.29
C SER A 127 3.59 -9.71 -1.88
N TYR A 128 2.66 -8.81 -2.21
CA TYR A 128 3.00 -7.42 -2.57
C TYR A 128 3.87 -6.75 -1.48
N PHE A 129 3.45 -6.83 -0.21
CA PHE A 129 4.23 -6.23 0.88
C PHE A 129 5.64 -6.84 1.05
N ARG A 130 5.81 -8.15 0.85
CA ARG A 130 7.14 -8.77 0.87
C ARG A 130 8.02 -8.27 -0.27
N SER A 131 7.46 -8.16 -1.49
CA SER A 131 8.14 -7.59 -2.65
C SER A 131 8.70 -6.19 -2.33
N GLU A 132 7.83 -5.30 -1.86
CA GLU A 132 8.20 -3.94 -1.43
C GLU A 132 9.32 -3.95 -0.36
N CYS A 133 9.27 -4.87 0.61
CA CYS A 133 10.31 -4.96 1.63
C CYS A 133 11.68 -5.38 1.05
N ASN A 134 11.71 -6.23 0.03
CA ASN A 134 12.94 -6.58 -0.68
C ASN A 134 13.49 -5.45 -1.50
N GLU A 135 12.64 -4.67 -2.16
CA GLU A 135 13.08 -3.51 -2.93
C GLU A 135 13.72 -2.45 -2.05
N LEU A 136 13.15 -2.20 -0.86
CA LEU A 136 13.66 -1.20 0.08
C LEU A 136 15.04 -1.54 0.66
N ARG A 137 15.40 -2.84 0.73
CA ARG A 137 16.67 -3.35 1.26
C ARG A 137 17.08 -2.68 2.58
N PRO A 138 16.32 -2.89 3.68
CA PRO A 138 16.65 -2.31 4.98
C PRO A 138 18.09 -2.64 5.38
N PRO A 139 18.93 -1.65 5.75
CA PRO A 139 20.28 -1.89 6.24
C PRO A 139 20.29 -2.25 7.74
N PHE A 140 19.13 -2.32 8.39
CA PHE A 140 18.94 -2.58 9.81
C PHE A 140 17.78 -3.56 10.03
N PRO A 141 17.72 -4.24 11.18
CA PRO A 141 16.57 -5.08 11.54
C PRO A 141 15.23 -4.35 11.48
N VAL A 142 14.21 -5.01 10.92
CA VAL A 142 12.84 -4.52 10.83
C VAL A 142 11.90 -5.48 11.55
N PHE A 143 11.21 -4.99 12.58
CA PHE A 143 10.21 -5.75 13.32
C PHE A 143 8.81 -5.39 12.87
N PHE A 144 7.92 -6.38 12.87
CA PHE A 144 6.55 -6.22 12.38
C PHE A 144 5.55 -6.61 13.47
N VAL A 145 4.93 -5.60 14.09
CA VAL A 145 3.76 -5.78 14.96
C VAL A 145 2.57 -6.11 14.08
N VAL A 146 1.80 -7.13 14.42
CA VAL A 146 0.58 -7.48 13.68
C VAL A 146 -0.56 -6.49 13.96
N GLY A 147 -1.19 -6.00 12.89
CA GLY A 147 -2.42 -5.20 12.92
C GLY A 147 -3.65 -5.99 12.47
N ASN A 148 -4.82 -5.38 12.64
CA ASN A 148 -6.10 -6.04 12.33
C ASN A 148 -6.41 -6.14 10.83
N HIS A 149 -5.71 -5.40 9.97
CA HIS A 149 -5.76 -5.58 8.52
C HIS A 149 -4.76 -6.62 8.03
N ASP A 150 -3.80 -7.02 8.86
CA ASP A 150 -2.77 -8.00 8.50
C ASP A 150 -3.19 -9.45 8.73
N VAL A 151 -4.26 -9.71 9.48
CA VAL A 151 -4.74 -11.08 9.74
C VAL A 151 -6.25 -11.21 9.68
N ASN A 152 -6.69 -12.40 9.27
CA ASN A 152 -8.07 -12.86 9.31
C ASN A 152 -8.07 -14.40 9.40
N GLU A 153 -8.86 -14.99 10.30
CA GLU A 153 -8.86 -16.44 10.53
C GLU A 153 -9.10 -17.29 9.26
N ASN A 154 -9.87 -16.78 8.30
CA ASN A 154 -10.25 -17.53 7.09
C ASN A 154 -9.30 -17.32 5.91
N ASN A 155 -8.64 -16.16 5.82
CA ASN A 155 -7.87 -15.77 4.63
C ASN A 155 -6.37 -15.68 4.88
N PHE A 156 -5.95 -15.30 6.09
CA PHE A 156 -4.55 -15.16 6.50
C PHE A 156 -4.47 -15.18 8.02
N SER A 157 -4.35 -16.36 8.61
CA SER A 157 -4.45 -16.56 10.06
C SER A 157 -3.26 -15.94 10.82
N VAL A 158 -3.40 -15.80 12.14
CA VAL A 158 -2.28 -15.42 13.02
C VAL A 158 -1.12 -16.43 12.92
N SER A 159 -1.42 -17.73 12.81
CA SER A 159 -0.37 -18.74 12.64
C SER A 159 0.37 -18.58 11.31
N ARG A 160 -0.33 -18.23 10.23
CA ARG A 160 0.29 -17.93 8.93
C ARG A 160 1.14 -16.67 8.98
N PHE A 161 0.68 -15.63 9.69
CA PHE A 161 1.50 -14.46 9.97
C PHE A 161 2.78 -14.85 10.72
N GLU A 162 2.67 -15.67 11.77
CA GLU A 162 3.83 -16.10 12.57
C GLU A 162 4.83 -16.98 11.82
N GLU A 163 4.34 -17.79 10.88
CA GLU A 163 5.18 -18.57 9.97
C GLU A 163 6.06 -17.68 9.09
N ILE A 164 5.49 -16.60 8.54
CA ILE A 164 6.17 -15.72 7.58
C ILE A 164 7.01 -14.64 8.29
N TYR A 165 6.44 -13.99 9.31
CA TYR A 165 7.02 -12.79 9.94
C TYR A 165 7.57 -13.07 11.35
N GLY A 166 7.44 -14.29 11.88
CA GLY A 166 7.88 -14.64 13.23
C GLY A 166 6.84 -14.32 14.31
N PRO A 167 7.16 -14.60 15.59
CA PRO A 167 6.19 -14.56 16.69
C PRO A 167 5.52 -13.18 16.82
N THR A 168 4.22 -13.17 17.13
CA THR A 168 3.47 -11.91 17.32
C THR A 168 3.49 -11.39 18.77
N ASN A 169 3.97 -12.22 19.70
CA ASN A 169 4.30 -11.82 21.07
C ASN A 169 5.78 -12.11 21.32
N PHE A 170 6.59 -11.07 21.50
CA PHE A 170 8.02 -11.23 21.73
C PHE A 170 8.61 -10.05 22.49
N PHE A 171 9.82 -10.21 22.98
CA PHE A 171 10.59 -9.13 23.58
C PHE A 171 12.07 -9.30 23.28
N PHE A 172 12.83 -8.23 23.47
CA PHE A 172 14.27 -8.25 23.56
C PHE A 172 14.75 -7.12 24.47
N LYS A 173 16.01 -7.18 24.88
CA LYS A 173 16.69 -6.10 25.59
C LYS A 173 17.77 -5.52 24.70
N TYR A 174 17.93 -4.21 24.74
CA TYR A 174 19.02 -3.53 24.06
C TYR A 174 19.55 -2.43 24.97
N HIS A 175 20.84 -2.54 25.36
CA HIS A 175 21.37 -1.89 26.55
C HIS A 175 20.44 -2.14 27.77
N ASP A 176 20.21 -1.13 28.60
CA ASP A 176 19.34 -1.21 29.78
C ASP A 176 17.86 -0.97 29.46
N GLN A 177 17.42 -1.21 28.23
CA GLN A 177 16.06 -0.93 27.78
C GLN A 177 15.33 -2.22 27.42
N LEU A 178 14.07 -2.32 27.85
CA LEU A 178 13.19 -3.45 27.54
C LEU A 178 12.24 -3.07 26.40
N PHE A 179 12.23 -3.86 25.32
CA PHE A 179 11.30 -3.70 24.19
C PHE A 179 10.36 -4.90 24.15
N VAL A 180 9.06 -4.67 24.31
CA VAL A 180 8.02 -5.72 24.35
C VAL A 180 6.99 -5.47 23.26
N PHE A 181 6.70 -6.49 22.46
CA PHE A 181 5.79 -6.42 21.31
C PHE A 181 4.63 -7.36 21.53
N LEU A 182 3.41 -6.87 21.36
CA LEU A 182 2.19 -7.62 21.64
C LEU A 182 1.24 -7.68 20.46
N ARG A 183 0.63 -8.87 20.30
CA ARG A 183 -0.56 -9.08 19.48
C ARG A 183 -1.81 -8.57 20.20
N ILE A 184 -2.06 -7.27 20.10
CA ILE A 184 -3.34 -6.69 20.55
C ILE A 184 -4.22 -6.41 19.35
N LEU A 185 -5.29 -7.20 19.22
CA LEU A 185 -6.25 -7.13 18.12
C LEU A 185 -7.67 -6.90 18.66
N ASN A 186 -8.56 -6.39 17.82
CA ASN A 186 -9.98 -6.26 18.13
C ASN A 186 -10.71 -7.59 17.90
N ARG A 187 -11.98 -7.65 18.30
CA ARG A 187 -12.85 -8.82 18.04
C ARG A 187 -12.81 -9.23 16.56
N PRO A 188 -12.82 -10.56 16.26
CA PRO A 188 -13.12 -11.67 17.17
C PRO A 188 -11.94 -12.17 18.04
N TYR A 189 -10.73 -11.64 17.85
CA TYR A 189 -9.55 -12.10 18.57
C TYR A 189 -9.61 -11.81 20.08
N LYS A 190 -9.09 -12.76 20.88
CA LYS A 190 -8.88 -12.61 22.32
C LYS A 190 -7.42 -12.24 22.60
N ASN A 191 -7.20 -11.34 23.55
CA ASN A 191 -5.86 -10.85 23.88
C ASN A 191 -5.26 -11.48 25.15
N ALA A 192 -5.94 -12.43 25.79
CA ALA A 192 -5.54 -13.01 27.07
C ALA A 192 -4.12 -13.62 27.06
N GLU A 193 -3.73 -14.28 25.96
CA GLU A 193 -2.38 -14.85 25.78
C GLU A 193 -1.32 -13.75 25.81
N SER A 194 -1.51 -12.67 25.04
CA SER A 194 -0.60 -11.52 25.00
C SER A 194 -0.51 -10.80 26.34
N LEU A 195 -1.61 -10.70 27.09
CA LEU A 195 -1.60 -10.10 28.43
C LEU A 195 -0.88 -10.98 29.46
N ASN A 196 -1.03 -12.31 29.37
CA ASN A 196 -0.27 -13.26 30.20
C ASN A 196 1.23 -13.20 29.88
N PHE A 197 1.58 -13.13 28.60
CA PHE A 197 2.95 -12.95 28.13
C PHE A 197 3.54 -11.64 28.67
N LEU A 198 2.81 -10.52 28.55
CA LEU A 198 3.23 -9.22 29.06
C LEU A 198 3.53 -9.27 30.55
N GLU A 199 2.62 -9.81 31.36
CA GLU A 199 2.80 -9.91 32.81
C GLU A 199 4.03 -10.75 33.17
N LYS A 200 4.24 -11.87 32.48
CA LYS A 200 5.41 -12.74 32.68
C LYS A 200 6.72 -12.01 32.36
N VAL A 201 6.77 -11.29 31.24
CA VAL A 201 7.96 -10.53 30.81
C VAL A 201 8.24 -9.39 31.78
N LEU A 202 7.24 -8.57 32.10
CA LEU A 202 7.42 -7.42 33.00
C LEU A 202 7.82 -7.86 34.40
N LYS A 203 7.21 -8.92 34.95
CA LYS A 203 7.58 -9.46 36.26
C LYS A 203 9.04 -9.90 36.32
N LYS A 204 9.55 -10.48 35.22
CA LYS A 204 10.90 -11.04 35.17
C LYS A 204 11.97 -10.00 34.83
N GLU A 205 11.71 -9.13 33.86
CA GLU A 205 12.76 -8.33 33.22
C GLU A 205 12.71 -6.84 33.61
N ARG A 206 11.54 -6.28 33.97
CA ARG A 206 11.36 -4.83 34.17
C ARG A 206 12.29 -4.26 35.25
N GLY A 207 12.53 -5.01 36.32
CA GLY A 207 13.37 -4.57 37.45
C GLY A 207 14.86 -4.41 37.10
N PHE A 208 15.30 -4.95 35.98
CA PHE A 208 16.70 -4.90 35.51
C PHE A 208 16.91 -3.90 34.36
N CYS A 209 15.86 -3.14 34.00
CA CYS A 209 15.90 -2.20 32.88
C CYS A 209 15.58 -0.79 33.38
N GLU A 210 16.18 0.23 32.77
CA GLU A 210 15.88 1.62 33.06
C GLU A 210 14.47 1.97 32.58
N ARG A 211 14.15 1.65 31.31
CA ARG A 211 12.82 1.87 30.73
C ARG A 211 12.27 0.64 30.03
N ALA A 212 10.95 0.62 29.90
CA ALA A 212 10.21 -0.33 29.08
C ALA A 212 9.40 0.38 27.98
N PHE A 213 9.58 -0.07 26.75
CA PHE A 213 8.84 0.32 25.56
C PHE A 213 7.91 -0.83 25.17
N LEU A 214 6.62 -0.55 25.08
CA LEU A 214 5.57 -1.50 24.75
C LEU A 214 4.96 -1.16 23.39
N PHE A 215 5.01 -2.09 22.44
CA PHE A 215 4.55 -1.91 21.06
C PHE A 215 3.32 -2.78 20.79
N MET A 216 2.30 -2.20 20.16
CA MET A 216 1.10 -2.91 19.72
C MET A 216 0.41 -2.12 18.61
N HIS A 217 -0.38 -2.76 17.74
CA HIS A 217 -1.11 -2.03 16.72
C HIS A 217 -2.25 -1.19 17.34
N ILE A 218 -3.12 -1.80 18.15
CA ILE A 218 -4.27 -1.12 18.78
C ILE A 218 -3.92 -0.76 20.23
N PRO A 219 -3.54 0.50 20.54
CA PRO A 219 -3.21 0.90 21.91
C PRO A 219 -4.47 0.96 22.79
N PRO A 220 -4.36 0.85 24.13
CA PRO A 220 -5.51 1.06 25.00
C PRO A 220 -5.99 2.52 24.88
N LYS A 221 -7.30 2.72 24.75
CA LYS A 221 -7.88 4.08 24.78
C LYS A 221 -7.74 4.68 26.17
N VAL A 222 -6.81 5.61 26.40
CA VAL A 222 -6.59 6.25 27.72
C VAL A 222 -6.98 7.73 27.78
N THR A 223 -7.27 8.34 26.63
CA THR A 223 -7.70 9.73 26.41
C THR A 223 -8.80 9.78 25.33
N TYR A 224 -9.41 10.95 25.12
CA TYR A 224 -10.29 11.25 23.99
C TYR A 224 -9.56 11.82 22.76
N ASP A 225 -8.27 12.17 22.87
CA ASP A 225 -7.49 12.81 21.79
C ASP A 225 -7.29 11.91 20.56
N TYR A 226 -7.41 10.60 20.75
CA TYR A 226 -7.40 9.61 19.68
C TYR A 226 -8.55 8.61 19.85
N GLN A 227 -9.02 8.09 18.72
CA GLN A 227 -10.02 7.03 18.66
C GLN A 227 -9.36 5.76 18.16
N VAL A 228 -9.55 4.67 18.91
CA VAL A 228 -9.05 3.35 18.58
C VAL A 228 -10.15 2.32 18.80
N LYS A 229 -10.00 1.17 18.17
CA LYS A 229 -10.93 0.06 18.34
C LYS A 229 -10.98 -0.42 19.79
N SER A 230 -12.13 -0.97 20.17
CA SER A 230 -12.28 -1.63 21.46
C SER A 230 -11.56 -2.97 21.44
N ILE A 231 -10.80 -3.25 22.50
CA ILE A 231 -10.02 -4.47 22.65
C ILE A 231 -10.48 -5.23 23.90
N ASP A 232 -10.48 -6.55 23.81
CA ASP A 232 -10.66 -7.41 24.97
C ASP A 232 -9.47 -7.25 25.94
N GLY A 233 -9.75 -7.23 27.24
CA GLY A 233 -8.73 -7.09 28.29
C GLY A 233 -8.09 -5.71 28.44
N ARG A 234 -8.70 -4.64 27.89
CA ARG A 234 -8.19 -3.25 27.99
C ARG A 234 -7.81 -2.85 29.41
N ASP A 235 -8.68 -3.09 30.39
CA ASP A 235 -8.43 -2.66 31.78
C ASP A 235 -7.29 -3.45 32.44
N ARG A 236 -7.18 -4.75 32.12
CA ARG A 236 -6.04 -5.56 32.54
C ARG A 236 -4.74 -5.05 31.92
N LEU A 237 -4.75 -4.70 30.64
CA LEU A 237 -3.58 -4.10 29.97
C LEU A 237 -3.13 -2.82 30.66
N VAL A 238 -4.06 -1.90 30.91
CA VAL A 238 -3.77 -0.63 31.61
C VAL A 238 -3.27 -0.88 33.04
N SER A 239 -3.87 -1.85 33.75
CA SER A 239 -3.41 -2.25 35.09
C SER A 239 -1.97 -2.77 35.09
N LEU A 240 -1.60 -3.63 34.13
CA LEU A 240 -0.23 -4.13 34.00
C LEU A 240 0.77 -3.00 33.67
N ILE A 241 0.40 -2.11 32.74
CA ILE A 241 1.20 -0.92 32.38
C ILE A 241 1.51 -0.08 33.63
N ASN A 242 0.49 0.20 34.45
CA ASN A 242 0.63 1.00 35.66
C ASN A 242 1.42 0.27 36.76
N LYS A 243 1.08 -1.00 37.02
CA LYS A 243 1.71 -1.83 38.07
C LYS A 243 3.22 -1.95 37.87
N TYR A 244 3.65 -2.15 36.62
CA TYR A 244 5.06 -2.34 36.27
C TYR A 244 5.74 -1.07 35.76
N LYS A 245 5.08 0.10 35.82
CA LYS A 245 5.64 1.39 35.44
C LYS A 245 6.28 1.34 34.04
N VAL A 246 5.50 0.95 33.04
CA VAL A 246 5.93 1.00 31.64
C VAL A 246 6.04 2.46 31.20
N ASP A 247 7.14 2.81 30.53
CA ASP A 247 7.50 4.20 30.23
C ASP A 247 6.86 4.67 28.93
N TYR A 248 6.85 3.82 27.90
CA TYR A 248 6.28 4.12 26.58
C TYR A 248 5.31 3.03 26.14
N VAL A 249 4.12 3.42 25.72
CA VAL A 249 3.15 2.59 25.01
C VAL A 249 2.97 3.18 23.62
N ILE A 250 3.48 2.48 22.62
CA ILE A 250 3.57 2.94 21.24
C ILE A 250 2.61 2.09 20.39
N GLY A 251 1.70 2.73 19.68
CA GLY A 251 0.79 2.04 18.77
C GLY A 251 0.30 2.87 17.59
N ALA A 252 -0.72 2.36 16.91
CA ALA A 252 -1.25 2.91 15.65
C ALA A 252 -2.79 2.85 15.65
N ASP A 253 -3.45 2.38 14.57
CA ASP A 253 -4.92 2.22 14.39
C ASP A 253 -5.70 3.55 14.27
N PHE A 254 -5.28 4.62 14.96
CA PHE A 254 -5.94 5.94 14.85
C PHE A 254 -5.77 6.60 13.47
N HIS A 255 -4.86 6.12 12.62
CA HIS A 255 -4.49 6.72 11.33
C HIS A 255 -4.08 8.21 11.47
N GLY A 256 -3.28 8.51 12.49
CA GLY A 256 -2.87 9.86 12.85
C GLY A 256 -1.78 9.88 13.92
N TYR A 257 -1.36 11.08 14.32
CA TYR A 257 -0.44 11.31 15.42
C TYR A 257 -1.21 11.73 16.68
N ALA A 258 -0.94 11.07 17.80
CA ALA A 258 -1.35 11.56 19.11
C ALA A 258 -0.29 11.19 20.16
N ARG A 259 -0.05 12.10 21.10
CA ARG A 259 0.89 11.89 22.19
C ARG A 259 0.29 12.40 23.48
N VAL A 260 0.13 11.52 24.45
CA VAL A 260 -0.43 11.86 25.76
C VAL A 260 0.39 11.22 26.86
N THR A 261 0.69 11.99 27.90
CA THR A 261 1.29 11.46 29.12
C THR A 261 0.20 11.24 30.16
N LYS A 262 0.09 10.02 30.70
CA LYS A 262 -0.84 9.68 31.77
C LYS A 262 -0.07 9.04 32.92
N GLY A 263 -0.01 9.73 34.06
CA GLY A 263 0.95 9.40 35.10
C GLY A 263 2.38 9.55 34.56
N ASN A 264 3.19 8.51 34.70
CA ASN A 264 4.57 8.50 34.20
C ASN A 264 4.71 7.80 32.84
N THR A 265 3.60 7.36 32.23
CA THR A 265 3.62 6.62 30.96
C THR A 265 3.27 7.55 29.80
N VAL A 266 4.09 7.53 28.75
CA VAL A 266 3.81 8.17 27.47
C VAL A 266 3.04 7.19 26.58
N TYR A 267 1.85 7.59 26.17
CA TYR A 267 1.06 6.90 25.14
C TYR A 267 1.24 7.66 23.83
N LEU A 268 1.89 7.01 22.87
CA LEU A 268 2.21 7.58 21.57
C LEU A 268 1.55 6.75 20.46
N VAL A 269 0.72 7.41 19.65
CA VAL A 269 -0.03 6.80 18.56
C VAL A 269 0.45 7.40 17.24
N THR A 270 0.81 6.56 16.27
CA THR A 270 1.44 6.95 15.00
C THR A 270 0.95 6.06 13.85
N GLY A 271 -0.21 6.42 13.28
CA GLY A 271 -0.79 5.77 12.09
C GLY A 271 -0.60 6.57 10.79
N GLY A 272 0.57 7.20 10.62
CA GLY A 272 0.83 8.13 9.53
C GLY A 272 1.58 7.55 8.31
N GLY A 273 1.87 6.25 8.29
CA GLY A 273 2.84 5.64 7.39
C GLY A 273 2.47 5.66 5.91
N GLY A 274 1.19 5.74 5.57
CA GLY A 274 0.73 5.83 4.18
C GLY A 274 -0.75 5.54 3.96
N ALA A 275 -1.42 4.90 4.93
CA ALA A 275 -2.87 4.73 4.92
C ALA A 275 -3.62 6.07 4.90
N HIS A 276 -4.91 6.02 4.59
CA HIS A 276 -5.75 7.22 4.65
C HIS A 276 -5.81 7.78 6.08
N LEU A 277 -5.34 9.02 6.22
CA LEU A 277 -5.32 9.72 7.50
C LEU A 277 -6.74 10.01 8.00
N LYS A 278 -6.92 9.93 9.32
CA LYS A 278 -8.20 10.24 9.97
C LYS A 278 -8.55 11.71 9.80
N ARG A 279 -9.79 11.98 9.43
CA ARG A 279 -10.37 13.33 9.44
C ARG A 279 -10.90 13.64 10.84
N VAL A 280 -10.17 14.45 11.60
CA VAL A 280 -10.56 14.93 12.93
C VAL A 280 -10.39 16.46 12.99
N LYS A 281 -10.80 17.08 14.10
CA LYS A 281 -10.72 18.53 14.31
C LYS A 281 -9.32 19.09 14.03
N PHE A 282 -8.28 18.38 14.45
CA PHE A 282 -6.89 18.72 14.16
C PHE A 282 -6.37 17.91 12.97
N LYS A 283 -5.82 18.61 11.97
CA LYS A 283 -5.34 17.99 10.73
C LYS A 283 -4.22 16.99 11.03
N GLN A 284 -4.41 15.76 10.56
CA GLN A 284 -3.41 14.71 10.60
C GLN A 284 -2.43 14.84 9.41
N PHE A 285 -1.25 14.25 9.54
CA PHE A 285 -0.18 14.31 8.53
C PHE A 285 0.55 12.97 8.42
N HIS A 286 1.18 12.73 7.26
CA HIS A 286 1.97 11.52 7.04
C HIS A 286 3.34 11.66 7.72
N HIS A 287 3.72 10.65 8.49
CA HIS A 287 4.94 10.70 9.28
C HIS A 287 5.45 9.32 9.69
N GLY A 288 6.75 9.27 9.99
CA GLY A 288 7.37 8.29 10.88
C GLY A 288 7.98 8.99 12.10
N ILE A 289 8.38 8.24 13.11
CA ILE A 289 9.02 8.78 14.32
C ILE A 289 10.36 8.09 14.53
N VAL A 290 11.40 8.89 14.78
CA VAL A 290 12.70 8.41 15.21
C VAL A 290 12.88 8.76 16.67
N PHE A 291 13.06 7.74 17.49
CA PHE A 291 13.42 7.88 18.89
C PHE A 291 14.93 7.95 18.99
N ARG A 292 15.42 8.87 19.83
CA ARG A 292 16.77 8.83 20.39
C ARG A 292 16.63 8.44 21.85
N VAL A 293 17.20 7.31 22.22
CA VAL A 293 17.22 6.82 23.60
C VAL A 293 18.64 7.01 24.09
N GLY A 294 18.82 7.94 25.03
CA GLY A 294 20.07 8.07 25.77
C GLY A 294 19.89 7.61 27.20
N LYS A 295 20.96 7.62 28.01
CA LYS A 295 20.94 7.11 29.39
C LYS A 295 19.72 7.63 30.16
N HIS A 296 19.57 8.93 30.37
CA HIS A 296 18.47 9.48 31.19
C HIS A 296 17.39 10.24 30.42
N SER A 297 17.34 10.09 29.10
CA SER A 297 16.43 10.88 28.27
C SER A 297 15.96 10.11 27.04
N VAL A 298 14.72 10.35 26.64
CA VAL A 298 14.17 9.90 25.36
C VAL A 298 13.65 11.12 24.62
N SER A 299 14.08 11.32 23.38
CA SER A 299 13.55 12.34 22.48
C SER A 299 12.94 11.72 21.24
N GLU A 300 11.85 12.32 20.77
CA GLU A 300 11.05 11.88 19.63
C GLU A 300 11.21 12.88 18.48
N HIS A 301 11.58 12.42 17.29
CA HIS A 301 11.73 13.24 16.09
C HIS A 301 10.74 12.79 15.02
N LEU A 302 9.83 13.68 14.62
CA LEU A 302 8.88 13.42 13.55
C LEU A 302 9.53 13.61 12.18
N ILE A 303 9.43 12.59 11.33
CA ILE A 303 9.77 12.66 9.91
C ILE A 303 8.47 12.87 9.14
N VAL A 304 8.16 14.12 8.82
CA VAL A 304 6.93 14.48 8.11
C VAL A 304 7.16 14.49 6.59
N VAL A 305 6.25 13.86 5.85
CA VAL A 305 6.27 13.82 4.38
C VAL A 305 4.91 14.18 3.79
N SER A 306 4.87 14.56 2.52
CA SER A 306 3.62 14.63 1.77
C SER A 306 3.14 13.23 1.40
N ARG A 307 1.83 13.04 1.23
CA ARG A 307 1.29 11.82 0.62
C ARG A 307 1.97 11.59 -0.74
N ASN A 308 2.24 10.33 -1.01
CA ASN A 308 2.75 9.86 -2.30
C ASN A 308 1.99 8.60 -2.67
N GLU A 309 1.64 8.52 -3.95
CA GLU A 309 1.06 7.34 -4.58
C GLU A 309 1.81 7.11 -5.88
N ASP A 310 2.66 6.10 -5.90
CA ASP A 310 3.33 5.66 -7.12
C ASP A 310 2.33 4.85 -7.97
N PHE A 311 2.40 5.03 -9.28
CA PHE A 311 1.48 4.38 -10.20
C PHE A 311 1.83 2.91 -10.43
N GLN A 312 3.13 2.59 -10.45
CA GLN A 312 3.62 1.23 -10.60
C GLN A 312 3.17 0.38 -9.40
N ASP A 313 3.49 0.81 -8.18
CA ASP A 313 3.07 0.17 -6.93
C ASP A 313 1.55 -0.04 -6.85
N GLN A 314 0.76 0.92 -7.36
CA GLN A 314 -0.69 0.79 -7.41
C GLN A 314 -1.14 -0.35 -8.32
N ILE A 315 -0.51 -0.48 -9.49
CA ILE A 315 -0.77 -1.57 -10.42
C ILE A 315 -0.34 -2.90 -9.81
N GLU A 316 0.87 -2.98 -9.25
CA GLU A 316 1.41 -4.21 -8.67
C GLU A 316 0.56 -4.72 -7.51
N ARG A 317 0.20 -3.83 -6.58
CA ARG A 317 -0.72 -4.14 -5.49
C ARG A 317 -2.08 -4.60 -6.01
N TYR A 318 -2.62 -3.98 -7.07
CA TYR A 318 -3.87 -4.42 -7.68
C TYR A 318 -3.73 -5.80 -8.31
N VAL A 319 -2.64 -6.05 -9.04
CA VAL A 319 -2.36 -7.32 -9.70
C VAL A 319 -2.29 -8.45 -8.67
N LEU A 320 -1.42 -8.32 -7.66
CA LEU A 320 -1.20 -9.36 -6.65
C LEU A 320 -2.38 -9.47 -5.68
N GLY A 321 -2.94 -8.34 -5.25
CA GLY A 321 -3.97 -8.28 -4.21
C GLY A 321 -5.39 -8.57 -4.69
N GLU A 322 -5.72 -8.34 -5.96
CA GLU A 322 -7.09 -8.46 -6.49
C GLU A 322 -7.15 -9.27 -7.79
N PHE A 323 -6.34 -8.93 -8.81
CA PHE A 323 -6.46 -9.52 -10.15
C PHE A 323 -6.09 -11.01 -10.17
N VAL A 324 -4.93 -11.40 -9.60
CA VAL A 324 -4.52 -12.80 -9.55
C VAL A 324 -5.52 -13.66 -8.75
N PRO A 325 -5.98 -13.25 -7.56
CA PRO A 325 -7.06 -13.94 -6.87
C PRO A 325 -8.32 -14.10 -7.73
N PHE A 326 -8.73 -13.06 -8.46
CA PHE A 326 -9.86 -13.14 -9.39
C PHE A 326 -9.65 -14.21 -10.48
N VAL A 327 -8.46 -14.22 -11.11
CA VAL A 327 -8.13 -15.23 -12.13
C VAL A 327 -8.23 -16.66 -11.57
N LYS A 328 -7.74 -16.87 -10.35
CA LYS A 328 -7.81 -18.17 -9.66
C LYS A 328 -9.25 -18.57 -9.30
N SER A 329 -10.09 -17.61 -8.93
CA SER A 329 -11.50 -17.88 -8.57
C SER A 329 -12.40 -18.13 -9.79
N PHE A 330 -12.07 -17.58 -10.96
CA PHE A 330 -12.93 -17.64 -12.15
C PHE A 330 -12.21 -18.12 -13.43
N PRO A 331 -11.58 -19.30 -13.41
CA PRO A 331 -10.74 -19.76 -14.53
C PRO A 331 -11.50 -19.91 -15.85
N VAL A 332 -12.76 -20.37 -15.81
CA VAL A 332 -13.60 -20.53 -17.02
C VAL A 332 -13.97 -19.19 -17.65
N LEU A 333 -14.29 -18.20 -16.82
CA LEU A 333 -14.61 -16.84 -17.29
C LEU A 333 -13.39 -16.21 -17.94
N VAL A 334 -12.23 -16.28 -17.28
CA VAL A 334 -10.97 -15.75 -17.82
C VAL A 334 -10.60 -16.45 -19.12
N PHE A 335 -10.72 -17.78 -19.19
CA PHE A 335 -10.50 -18.51 -20.44
C PHE A 335 -11.41 -18.00 -21.58
N GLY A 336 -12.70 -17.76 -21.31
CA GLY A 336 -13.63 -17.19 -22.27
C GLY A 336 -13.25 -15.77 -22.73
N MET A 337 -12.82 -14.91 -21.79
CA MET A 337 -12.33 -13.57 -22.09
C MET A 337 -11.06 -13.60 -22.95
N ASN A 338 -10.17 -14.56 -22.70
CA ASN A 338 -8.93 -14.74 -23.46
C ASN A 338 -9.23 -15.22 -24.87
N LEU A 339 -10.14 -16.20 -25.02
CA LEU A 339 -10.59 -16.68 -26.32
C LEU A 339 -11.24 -15.54 -27.13
N LEU A 340 -12.10 -14.73 -26.50
CA LEU A 340 -12.72 -13.57 -27.15
C LEU A 340 -11.67 -12.54 -27.58
N SER A 341 -10.72 -12.21 -26.71
CA SER A 341 -9.66 -11.24 -26.98
C SER A 341 -8.78 -11.70 -28.15
N VAL A 342 -8.33 -12.95 -28.15
CA VAL A 342 -7.56 -13.53 -29.26
C VAL A 342 -8.39 -13.54 -30.55
N THR A 343 -9.68 -13.89 -30.48
CA THR A 343 -10.57 -13.87 -31.64
C THR A 343 -10.71 -12.47 -32.23
N ILE A 344 -10.85 -11.44 -31.40
CA ILE A 344 -10.89 -10.02 -31.84
C ILE A 344 -9.56 -9.64 -32.51
N LEU A 345 -8.42 -9.98 -31.89
CA LEU A 345 -7.10 -9.68 -32.44
C LEU A 345 -6.90 -10.34 -33.81
N VAL A 346 -7.23 -11.64 -33.94
CA VAL A 346 -7.13 -12.38 -35.20
C VAL A 346 -8.09 -11.81 -36.24
N TYR A 347 -9.35 -11.55 -35.89
CA TYR A 347 -10.33 -10.96 -36.79
C TYR A 347 -9.86 -9.62 -37.35
N VAL A 348 -9.36 -8.72 -36.51
CA VAL A 348 -8.92 -7.40 -36.97
C VAL A 348 -7.65 -7.49 -37.82
N LEU A 349 -6.68 -8.34 -37.43
CA LEU A 349 -5.41 -8.48 -38.15
C LEU A 349 -5.55 -9.19 -39.50
N PHE A 350 -6.47 -10.14 -39.64
CA PHE A 350 -6.57 -11.00 -40.82
C PHE A 350 -7.83 -10.76 -41.65
N VAL A 351 -8.95 -10.41 -41.04
CA VAL A 351 -10.26 -10.26 -41.73
C VAL A 351 -10.59 -8.79 -41.99
N ALA A 352 -10.44 -7.91 -41.00
CA ALA A 352 -10.70 -6.48 -41.16
C ALA A 352 -9.53 -5.68 -41.79
N ARG A 353 -8.46 -6.38 -42.20
CA ARG A 353 -7.21 -5.81 -42.73
C ARG A 353 -7.40 -4.80 -43.88
N PRO A 354 -8.32 -5.00 -44.86
CA PRO A 354 -8.59 -4.02 -45.91
C PRO A 354 -9.19 -2.71 -45.36
N ALA A 355 -10.15 -2.82 -44.43
CA ALA A 355 -10.74 -1.66 -43.76
C ALA A 355 -9.72 -0.87 -42.91
N TRP A 356 -8.71 -1.57 -42.38
CA TRP A 356 -7.56 -1.04 -41.64
C TRP A 356 -6.62 -0.20 -42.51
N ARG A 357 -6.36 -0.65 -43.75
CA ARG A 357 -5.50 0.07 -44.72
C ARG A 357 -6.13 1.41 -45.15
N ASP A 358 -7.45 1.41 -45.32
CA ASP A 358 -8.22 2.61 -45.66
C ASP A 358 -8.35 3.58 -44.48
N PHE A 359 -8.46 3.06 -43.25
CA PHE A 359 -8.49 3.89 -42.04
C PHE A 359 -7.15 4.61 -41.79
N ARG A 360 -6.01 3.90 -41.89
CA ARG A 360 -4.67 4.54 -41.77
C ARG A 360 -4.47 5.65 -42.79
N SER A 361 -4.82 5.39 -44.04
CA SER A 361 -4.66 6.37 -45.12
C SER A 361 -5.69 7.52 -45.06
N GLY A 362 -6.86 7.31 -44.45
CA GLY A 362 -7.84 8.35 -44.15
C GLY A 362 -7.46 9.22 -42.94
N ALA A 363 -7.02 8.60 -41.85
CA ALA A 363 -6.58 9.29 -40.62
C ALA A 363 -5.35 10.16 -40.86
N VAL A 364 -4.36 9.67 -41.63
CA VAL A 364 -3.19 10.46 -42.05
C VAL A 364 -3.61 11.64 -42.92
N ARG A 365 -4.56 11.47 -43.84
CA ARG A 365 -5.10 12.57 -44.65
C ARG A 365 -5.87 13.61 -43.82
N LEU A 366 -6.59 13.18 -42.78
CA LEU A 366 -7.31 14.07 -41.86
C LEU A 366 -6.35 14.84 -40.94
N LEU A 367 -5.29 14.20 -40.46
CA LEU A 367 -4.19 14.83 -39.72
C LEU A 367 -3.44 15.85 -40.60
N CYS A 368 -3.11 15.50 -41.85
CA CYS A 368 -2.51 16.45 -42.80
C CYS A 368 -3.44 17.63 -43.10
N ARG A 369 -4.73 17.40 -43.35
CA ARG A 369 -5.71 18.48 -43.59
C ARG A 369 -5.92 19.39 -42.40
N SER A 370 -5.92 18.84 -41.18
CA SER A 370 -6.04 19.66 -39.95
C SER A 370 -4.77 20.44 -39.67
N LEU A 371 -3.59 19.90 -40.00
CA LEU A 371 -2.32 20.64 -39.99
C LEU A 371 -2.28 21.76 -41.05
N ASP A 372 -2.79 21.52 -42.26
CA ASP A 372 -2.92 22.53 -43.32
C ASP A 372 -3.92 23.63 -42.94
N LEU A 373 -5.04 23.28 -42.28
CA LEU A 373 -6.00 24.25 -41.74
C LEU A 373 -5.37 25.11 -40.63
N PHE A 374 -4.51 24.50 -39.80
CA PHE A 374 -3.79 25.19 -38.72
C PHE A 374 -2.70 26.12 -39.27
N CYS A 375 -2.02 25.73 -40.35
CA CYS A 375 -1.05 26.56 -41.07
C CYS A 375 -1.71 27.73 -41.82
N SER A 376 -2.86 27.51 -42.46
CA SER A 376 -3.62 28.56 -43.15
C SER A 376 -4.26 29.58 -42.20
N LEU A 377 -4.66 29.16 -40.99
CA LEU A 377 -5.11 30.07 -39.93
C LEU A 377 -3.97 30.91 -39.32
N ARG A 378 -2.70 30.48 -39.42
CA ARG A 378 -1.52 31.29 -39.01
C ARG A 378 -1.00 32.22 -40.11
N LEU A 379 -1.48 32.09 -41.35
CA LEU A 379 -1.02 32.88 -42.50
C LEU A 379 -2.01 33.95 -42.98
N CYS A 380 -3.07 34.25 -42.20
CA CYS A 380 -3.89 35.44 -42.42
C CYS A 380 -3.28 36.64 -41.66
N PRO A 381 -2.54 37.55 -42.32
CA PRO A 381 -2.26 38.84 -41.72
C PRO A 381 -3.57 39.61 -41.59
N HIS A 382 -3.84 40.14 -40.40
CA HIS A 382 -4.77 41.24 -40.21
C HIS A 382 -4.52 42.30 -41.30
N ARG A 383 -5.43 42.41 -42.27
CA ARG A 383 -5.61 43.65 -43.02
C ARG A 383 -6.81 44.37 -42.41
N GLY A 384 -6.51 45.43 -41.69
CA GLY A 384 -7.51 46.41 -41.29
C GLY A 384 -8.07 47.12 -42.52
N HIS A 385 -9.36 47.40 -42.45
CA HIS A 385 -9.93 48.71 -42.73
C HIS A 385 -11.07 48.94 -41.74
#